data_AF-A0A7X8ZSE4-F1
#
_entry.id   AF-A0A7X8ZSE4-F1
#
_cell.length_a   1.000
_cell.length_b   1.000
_cell.length_c   1.000
_cell.angle_alpha   90.00
_cell.angle_beta   90.00
_cell.angle_gamma   90.00
#
_symmetry.space_group_name_H-M   'P 1'
#
loop_
_entity.id
_entity.type
_entity.pdbx_description
1 polymer ?
#
loop_
_entity_poly.entity_id
_entity_poly.type
_entity_poly.pdbx_seq_one_letter_code
_entity_poly.pdbx_strand_id
1 'polypeptide(L)'
;SRPITHHSQKNNVRPFVIPNASEDSLRLLWMHGDYYDWIVSEDSPQGYPTAIHSEKKMNIINVNRDKNGIKEEAFIPSLKWLGEKKTENESIHFTTQTYAKAKTNDLTTFTIVLSPFMSGNEHGVLFSFDGLTCGVSGGLFSKPYLTVNKVMHQSGNVLGTSAIWKQSPRSTNGKWYLPTLYDSFSYVLTYAKGELRTYVNGLVDQYMEINQLTLKDLILGGFDGYLKEFFIYDRVLNQDEIKILSK
;
A
#
# COMPACT_ATOMS: atom_id res chain seq x y z
N SER A 1 11.47 -40.73 1.36
CA SER A 1 11.08 -39.33 1.08
C SER A 1 10.37 -38.77 2.30
N ARG A 2 10.57 -37.48 2.64
CA ARG A 2 9.85 -36.81 3.75
C ARG A 2 9.11 -35.56 3.22
N PRO A 3 7.92 -35.25 3.71
CA PRO A 3 7.22 -34.01 3.34
C PRO A 3 8.00 -32.78 3.85
N ILE A 4 8.09 -31.73 3.02
CA ILE A 4 8.76 -30.46 3.38
C ILE A 4 7.98 -29.77 4.51
N THR A 5 6.65 -29.80 4.43
CA THR A 5 5.76 -29.42 5.53
C THR A 5 5.70 -30.57 6.54
N HIS A 6 6.45 -30.46 7.65
CA HIS A 6 6.43 -31.42 8.75
C HIS A 6 6.31 -30.69 10.08
N HIS A 7 5.59 -31.28 11.05
CA HIS A 7 5.37 -30.74 12.40
C HIS A 7 4.79 -29.32 12.48
N SER A 8 3.94 -28.92 11.53
CA SER A 8 3.24 -27.65 11.68
C SER A 8 2.24 -27.76 12.82
N GLN A 9 2.41 -26.95 13.86
CA GLN A 9 1.44 -26.81 14.95
C GLN A 9 0.12 -26.17 14.45
N LYS A 10 0.12 -25.63 13.23
CA LYS A 10 -1.01 -24.97 12.57
C LYS A 10 -1.31 -25.61 11.21
N ASN A 11 -2.52 -25.46 10.68
CA ASN A 11 -2.86 -26.08 9.38
C ASN A 11 -2.04 -25.41 8.25
N ASN A 12 -1.43 -26.20 7.37
CA ASN A 12 -0.73 -25.70 6.18
C ASN A 12 -1.64 -25.90 4.98
N VAL A 13 -2.08 -24.80 4.36
CA VAL A 13 -3.04 -24.87 3.26
C VAL A 13 -2.47 -24.14 2.04
N ARG A 14 -2.67 -24.76 0.85
CA ARG A 14 -2.35 -24.23 -0.50
C ARG A 14 -0.86 -23.89 -0.71
N PRO A 15 -0.03 -24.91 -0.98
CA PRO A 15 1.32 -24.68 -1.48
C PRO A 15 1.26 -24.12 -2.91
N PHE A 16 1.97 -23.02 -3.15
CA PHE A 16 2.31 -22.52 -4.48
C PHE A 16 3.72 -23.02 -4.80
N VAL A 17 3.83 -23.78 -5.89
CA VAL A 17 5.10 -24.26 -6.41
C VAL A 17 5.37 -23.59 -7.74
N ILE A 18 6.55 -22.98 -7.89
CA ILE A 18 7.00 -22.46 -9.18
C ILE A 18 7.79 -23.59 -9.87
N PRO A 19 7.24 -24.26 -10.91
CA PRO A 19 7.96 -25.31 -11.62
C PRO A 19 9.16 -24.70 -12.36
N ASN A 20 10.27 -25.45 -12.43
CA ASN A 20 11.52 -25.04 -13.10
C ASN A 20 12.19 -23.78 -12.53
N ALA A 21 11.84 -23.37 -11.31
CA ALA A 21 12.58 -22.36 -10.57
C ALA A 21 14.03 -22.84 -10.33
N SER A 22 15.02 -21.95 -10.51
CA SER A 22 16.43 -22.28 -10.24
C SER A 22 16.62 -22.69 -8.78
N GLU A 23 17.67 -23.46 -8.47
CA GLU A 23 17.93 -23.91 -7.08
C GLU A 23 18.08 -22.74 -6.10
N ASP A 24 18.53 -21.59 -6.57
CA ASP A 24 18.69 -20.38 -5.76
C ASP A 24 17.41 -19.53 -5.64
N SER A 25 16.35 -19.85 -6.36
CA SER A 25 15.10 -19.10 -6.35
C SER A 25 14.10 -19.62 -5.30
N LEU A 26 13.18 -18.74 -4.88
CA LEU A 26 12.05 -19.08 -4.04
C LEU A 26 11.08 -19.96 -4.84
N ARG A 27 10.89 -21.21 -4.43
CA ARG A 27 10.23 -22.25 -5.23
C ARG A 27 8.95 -22.77 -4.60
N LEU A 28 8.83 -22.75 -3.27
CA LEU A 28 7.68 -23.23 -2.51
C LEU A 28 7.25 -22.20 -1.47
N LEU A 29 6.05 -21.65 -1.66
CA LEU A 29 5.36 -20.79 -0.70
C LEU A 29 4.10 -21.50 -0.21
N TRP A 30 3.73 -21.34 1.05
CA TRP A 30 2.44 -21.80 1.56
C TRP A 30 1.87 -20.84 2.56
N MET A 31 0.55 -20.84 2.71
CA MET A 31 -0.06 -20.08 3.77
C MET A 31 0.03 -20.85 5.09
N HIS A 32 0.46 -20.14 6.12
CA HIS A 32 0.56 -20.61 7.50
C HIS A 32 -0.48 -19.89 8.35
N GLY A 33 -1.33 -20.64 9.05
CA GLY A 33 -2.39 -20.02 9.85
C GLY A 33 -3.20 -21.01 10.67
N ASP A 34 -3.97 -20.46 11.61
CA ASP A 34 -4.92 -21.21 12.43
C ASP A 34 -6.20 -21.43 11.62
N TYR A 35 -6.18 -22.45 10.75
CA TYR A 35 -7.36 -22.85 9.99
C TYR A 35 -8.20 -23.83 10.81
N TYR A 36 -9.00 -23.27 11.73
CA TYR A 36 -10.04 -24.02 12.43
C TYR A 36 -11.32 -24.11 11.61
N ASP A 37 -11.62 -23.05 10.86
CA ASP A 37 -12.83 -22.91 10.05
C ASP A 37 -12.52 -22.20 8.73
N TRP A 38 -13.36 -22.44 7.72
CA TRP A 38 -13.29 -21.78 6.42
C TRP A 38 -14.14 -20.50 6.35
N ILE A 39 -15.02 -20.26 7.34
CA ILE A 39 -15.75 -18.99 7.52
C ILE A 39 -15.32 -18.36 8.85
N VAL A 40 -14.73 -17.16 8.78
CA VAL A 40 -14.42 -16.33 9.97
C VAL A 40 -15.68 -15.60 10.41
N SER A 41 -16.03 -15.70 11.70
CA SER A 41 -17.16 -15.00 12.34
C SER A 41 -16.82 -14.61 13.77
N GLU A 42 -17.72 -13.92 14.47
CA GLU A 42 -17.59 -13.64 15.91
C GLU A 42 -17.44 -14.94 16.74
N ASP A 43 -18.26 -15.95 16.47
CA ASP A 43 -18.20 -17.26 17.16
C ASP A 43 -17.02 -18.14 16.74
N SER A 44 -16.37 -17.83 15.62
CA SER A 44 -15.22 -18.56 15.08
C SER A 44 -14.22 -17.56 14.51
N PRO A 45 -13.53 -16.79 15.38
CA PRO A 45 -12.69 -15.69 14.96
C PRO A 45 -11.35 -16.17 14.37
N GLN A 46 -11.01 -17.45 14.55
CA GLN A 46 -9.77 -18.07 14.09
C GLN A 46 -10.04 -18.91 12.83
N GLY A 47 -9.59 -18.45 11.68
CA GLY A 47 -9.87 -19.10 10.40
C GLY A 47 -9.22 -18.41 9.19
N TYR A 48 -7.98 -17.92 9.35
CA TYR A 48 -7.31 -17.16 8.29
C TYR A 48 -5.80 -17.41 8.24
N PRO A 49 -5.17 -17.26 7.06
CA PRO A 49 -3.71 -17.23 6.95
C PRO A 49 -3.12 -16.14 7.84
N THR A 50 -2.23 -16.51 8.76
CA THR A 50 -1.52 -15.56 9.63
C THR A 50 -0.16 -15.15 9.05
N ALA A 51 0.40 -15.95 8.16
CA ALA A 51 1.65 -15.68 7.47
C ALA A 51 1.72 -16.44 6.14
N ILE A 52 2.65 -16.01 5.28
CA ILE A 52 3.13 -16.82 4.15
C ILE A 52 4.49 -17.35 4.56
N HIS A 53 4.66 -18.67 4.50
CA HIS A 53 5.93 -19.33 4.74
C HIS A 53 6.56 -19.73 3.43
N SER A 54 7.88 -19.84 3.47
CA SER A 54 8.71 -20.39 2.40
C SER A 54 9.64 -21.46 2.95
N GLU A 55 10.03 -22.36 2.07
CA GLU A 55 11.07 -23.37 2.26
C GLU A 55 12.46 -22.76 2.43
N LYS A 56 12.67 -21.57 1.84
CA LYS A 56 13.92 -20.81 1.93
C LYS A 56 13.78 -19.68 2.94
N LYS A 57 14.72 -19.60 3.88
CA LYS A 57 14.83 -18.40 4.73
C LYS A 57 15.21 -17.22 3.86
N MET A 58 14.34 -16.22 3.82
CA MET A 58 14.63 -14.94 3.19
C MET A 58 15.69 -14.19 4.01
N ASN A 59 16.62 -13.53 3.33
CA ASN A 59 17.60 -12.69 3.99
C ASN A 59 16.86 -11.54 4.69
N ILE A 60 17.02 -11.45 6.01
CA ILE A 60 16.51 -10.32 6.79
C ILE A 60 17.41 -9.13 6.46
N ILE A 61 16.83 -8.12 5.81
CA ILE A 61 17.52 -6.85 5.60
C ILE A 61 17.45 -6.10 6.94
N ASN A 62 18.61 -5.77 7.52
CA ASN A 62 18.62 -4.97 8.74
C ASN A 62 18.05 -3.59 8.46
N VAL A 63 16.98 -3.23 9.16
CA VAL A 63 16.48 -1.86 9.17
C VAL A 63 17.50 -0.99 9.90
N ASN A 64 18.04 0.02 9.22
CA ASN A 64 18.82 1.07 9.88
C ASN A 64 17.88 1.93 10.72
N ARG A 65 17.77 1.62 12.02
CA ARG A 65 16.93 2.34 12.98
C ARG A 65 17.77 3.28 13.85
N ASP A 66 17.15 4.37 14.30
CA ASP A 66 17.57 5.11 15.48
C ASP A 66 16.50 5.00 16.59
N LYS A 67 16.64 5.77 17.68
CA LYS A 67 15.69 5.76 18.80
C LYS A 67 14.31 6.33 18.44
N ASN A 68 14.17 6.99 17.29
CA ASN A 68 12.98 7.73 16.85
C ASN A 68 12.31 7.15 15.60
N GLY A 69 12.96 6.23 14.86
CA GLY A 69 12.41 5.63 13.64
C GLY A 69 13.48 5.17 12.65
N ILE A 70 13.33 5.60 11.39
CA ILE A 70 14.28 5.37 10.29
C ILE A 70 15.48 6.30 10.49
N LYS A 71 16.71 5.79 10.36
CA LYS A 71 17.95 6.52 10.67
C LYS A 71 18.26 7.70 9.74
N GLU A 72 17.74 7.70 8.52
CA GLU A 72 17.97 8.77 7.54
C GLU A 72 16.76 9.71 7.48
N GLU A 73 17.03 11.01 7.39
CA GLU A 73 16.01 12.05 7.47
C GLU A 73 15.20 12.14 6.17
N ALA A 74 13.88 12.04 6.30
CA ALA A 74 12.96 12.48 5.26
C ALA A 74 12.97 14.01 5.18
N PHE A 75 12.67 14.57 4.00
CA PHE A 75 12.44 16.00 3.87
C PHE A 75 10.99 16.31 3.53
N ILE A 76 10.51 17.44 4.04
CA ILE A 76 9.20 18.01 3.71
C ILE A 76 9.44 19.16 2.72
N PRO A 77 9.02 19.03 1.46
CA PRO A 77 9.26 20.07 0.47
C PRO A 77 8.38 21.30 0.73
N SER A 78 8.87 22.48 0.35
CA SER A 78 8.07 23.71 0.42
C SER A 78 6.89 23.64 -0.55
N LEU A 79 5.70 24.05 -0.08
CA LEU A 79 4.46 23.99 -0.84
C LEU A 79 4.02 25.37 -1.36
N LYS A 80 3.71 25.46 -2.65
CA LYS A 80 3.04 26.60 -3.28
C LYS A 80 1.62 26.22 -3.67
N TRP A 81 0.65 26.90 -3.08
CA TRP A 81 -0.78 26.58 -3.23
C TRP A 81 -1.38 27.10 -4.54
N LEU A 82 -2.30 26.30 -5.09
CA LEU A 82 -3.16 26.60 -6.22
C LEU A 82 -4.61 26.38 -5.77
N GLY A 83 -5.33 27.48 -5.52
CA GLY A 83 -6.66 27.49 -4.90
C GLY A 83 -6.65 28.08 -3.49
N GLU A 84 -7.84 28.20 -2.88
CA GLU A 84 -7.98 28.72 -1.51
C GLU A 84 -7.42 27.71 -0.50
N LYS A 85 -6.30 28.06 0.13
CA LYS A 85 -5.68 27.26 1.17
C LYS A 85 -6.60 27.18 2.39
N LYS A 86 -6.98 25.97 2.80
CA LYS A 86 -7.51 25.70 4.14
C LYS A 86 -6.40 25.01 4.94
N THR A 87 -5.94 25.64 6.01
CA THR A 87 -5.04 24.99 6.97
C THR A 87 -5.68 25.07 8.33
N GLU A 88 -6.02 23.92 8.89
CA GLU A 88 -6.44 23.74 10.27
C GLU A 88 -5.54 22.67 10.90
N ASN A 89 -5.07 22.91 12.13
CA ASN A 89 -4.43 21.90 12.99
C ASN A 89 -3.37 21.01 12.32
N GLU A 90 -2.31 21.61 11.77
CA GLU A 90 -1.11 20.91 11.22
C GLU A 90 -1.36 19.97 10.02
N SER A 91 -2.61 19.83 9.58
CA SER A 91 -3.04 18.98 8.47
C SER A 91 -3.16 19.78 7.17
N ILE A 92 -2.83 19.15 6.04
CA ILE A 92 -2.89 19.79 4.71
C ILE A 92 -4.23 19.44 4.07
N HIS A 93 -5.21 20.35 4.11
CA HIS A 93 -6.54 20.09 3.56
C HIS A 93 -6.61 20.33 2.05
N PHE A 94 -7.35 19.46 1.37
CA PHE A 94 -7.65 19.55 -0.05
C PHE A 94 -9.16 19.42 -0.30
N THR A 95 -9.57 19.99 -1.42
CA THR A 95 -10.78 19.64 -2.13
C THR A 95 -10.44 19.10 -3.52
N THR A 96 -11.44 18.60 -4.23
CA THR A 96 -11.35 18.23 -5.66
C THR A 96 -10.83 19.36 -6.57
N GLN A 97 -10.82 20.62 -6.11
CA GLN A 97 -10.40 21.79 -6.89
C GLN A 97 -9.12 22.46 -6.36
N THR A 98 -8.54 21.99 -5.26
CA THR A 98 -7.32 22.60 -4.69
C THR A 98 -6.11 21.71 -4.87
N TYR A 99 -4.97 22.32 -5.15
CA TYR A 99 -3.71 21.63 -5.37
C TYR A 99 -2.55 22.36 -4.68
N ALA A 100 -1.48 21.64 -4.39
CA ALA A 100 -0.23 22.23 -3.89
C ALA A 100 0.95 21.74 -4.73
N LYS A 101 1.73 22.67 -5.28
CA LYS A 101 2.98 22.36 -5.96
C LYS A 101 4.10 22.25 -4.94
N ALA A 102 4.72 21.08 -4.85
CA ALA A 102 5.89 20.81 -4.02
C ALA A 102 7.17 21.02 -4.84
N LYS A 103 8.11 21.79 -4.29
CA LYS A 103 9.44 21.94 -4.90
C LYS A 103 10.30 20.71 -4.57
N THR A 104 10.70 19.96 -5.58
CA THR A 104 11.53 18.76 -5.45
C THR A 104 12.89 18.96 -6.13
N ASN A 105 13.87 18.12 -5.80
CA ASN A 105 15.25 18.21 -6.31
C ASN A 105 15.49 17.30 -7.54
N ASP A 106 14.50 17.17 -8.42
CA ASP A 106 14.57 16.36 -9.66
C ASP A 106 15.13 14.94 -9.43
N LEU A 107 14.57 14.23 -8.45
CA LEU A 107 15.10 12.93 -8.02
C LEU A 107 14.74 11.82 -9.00
N THR A 108 15.72 10.98 -9.36
CA THR A 108 15.52 9.78 -10.21
C THR A 108 15.48 8.49 -9.39
N THR A 109 15.67 8.59 -8.08
CA THR A 109 15.50 7.53 -7.09
C THR A 109 14.89 8.17 -5.86
N PHE A 110 13.74 7.67 -5.40
CA PHE A 110 13.01 8.32 -4.31
C PHE A 110 11.94 7.42 -3.69
N THR A 111 11.45 7.86 -2.52
CA THR A 111 10.22 7.37 -1.90
C THR A 111 9.32 8.54 -1.53
N ILE A 112 8.05 8.49 -1.89
CA ILE A 112 7.01 9.42 -1.47
C ILE A 112 6.13 8.72 -0.44
N VAL A 113 5.89 9.37 0.69
CA VAL A 113 5.03 8.84 1.76
C VAL A 113 3.92 9.84 2.04
N LEU A 114 2.69 9.33 2.07
CA LEU A 114 1.47 10.09 2.29
C LEU A 114 0.58 9.37 3.29
N SER A 115 -0.08 10.13 4.15
CA SER A 115 -1.13 9.62 5.05
C SER A 115 -2.45 10.35 4.76
N PRO A 116 -3.13 10.04 3.65
CA PRO A 116 -4.41 10.63 3.30
C PRO A 116 -5.54 10.21 4.24
N PHE A 117 -6.37 11.19 4.58
CA PHE A 117 -7.74 11.01 5.02
C PHE A 117 -8.67 11.49 3.92
N MET A 118 -9.64 10.68 3.52
CA MET A 118 -10.62 11.00 2.48
C MET A 118 -12.02 10.74 3.03
N SER A 119 -12.92 11.71 2.86
CA SER A 119 -14.29 11.54 3.34
C SER A 119 -15.06 10.58 2.42
N GLY A 120 -15.24 9.33 2.86
CA GLY A 120 -16.09 8.36 2.18
C GLY A 120 -15.53 7.84 0.85
N ASN A 121 -16.41 7.25 0.06
CA ASN A 121 -16.10 6.53 -1.18
C ASN A 121 -15.79 7.48 -2.36
N GLU A 122 -15.18 8.63 -2.09
CA GLU A 122 -14.92 9.65 -3.09
C GLU A 122 -13.71 9.29 -3.96
N HIS A 123 -13.76 9.79 -5.19
CA HIS A 123 -12.66 9.70 -6.12
C HIS A 123 -11.75 10.91 -5.96
N GLY A 124 -10.49 10.78 -6.37
CA GLY A 124 -9.59 11.92 -6.31
C GLY A 124 -8.18 11.60 -6.75
N VAL A 125 -7.42 12.64 -7.04
CA VAL A 125 -5.98 12.57 -7.30
C VAL A 125 -5.25 12.83 -5.99
N LEU A 126 -4.39 11.92 -5.57
CA LEU A 126 -3.53 12.12 -4.40
C LEU A 126 -2.35 13.01 -4.77
N PHE A 127 -1.69 12.68 -5.89
CA PHE A 127 -0.59 13.46 -6.44
C PHE A 127 -0.30 13.11 -7.90
N SER A 128 0.45 13.98 -8.57
CA SER A 128 0.97 13.76 -9.92
C SER A 128 2.32 14.42 -10.13
N PHE A 129 3.14 13.84 -11.00
CA PHE A 129 4.41 14.40 -11.47
C PHE A 129 4.86 13.68 -12.73
N ASP A 130 5.58 14.37 -13.62
CA ASP A 130 6.26 13.76 -14.79
C ASP A 130 5.39 12.79 -15.62
N GLY A 131 4.10 13.15 -15.81
CA GLY A 131 3.13 12.34 -16.57
C GLY A 131 2.55 11.13 -15.83
N LEU A 132 2.97 10.86 -14.59
CA LEU A 132 2.36 9.92 -13.66
C LEU A 132 1.32 10.63 -12.80
N THR A 133 0.14 10.03 -12.68
CA THR A 133 -0.90 10.44 -11.73
C THR A 133 -1.26 9.27 -10.83
N CYS A 134 -1.29 9.50 -9.51
CA CYS A 134 -1.73 8.54 -8.52
C CYS A 134 -3.01 9.04 -7.86
N GLY A 135 -4.01 8.17 -7.73
CA GLY A 135 -5.29 8.57 -7.15
C GLY A 135 -6.11 7.39 -6.67
N VAL A 136 -7.35 7.68 -6.27
CA VAL A 136 -8.35 6.70 -5.85
C VAL A 136 -9.59 6.79 -6.73
N SER A 137 -10.16 5.64 -7.08
CA SER A 137 -11.25 5.55 -8.05
C SER A 137 -12.62 5.96 -7.49
N GLY A 138 -12.78 5.94 -6.17
CA GLY A 138 -14.08 6.09 -5.51
C GLY A 138 -15.02 4.91 -5.74
N GLY A 139 -16.25 5.04 -5.26
CA GLY A 139 -17.32 4.04 -5.33
C GLY A 139 -17.24 2.94 -4.25
N LEU A 140 -18.20 2.00 -4.31
CA LEU A 140 -18.37 0.93 -3.30
C LEU A 140 -17.17 -0.04 -3.21
N PHE A 141 -16.31 -0.04 -4.23
CA PHE A 141 -15.09 -0.85 -4.31
C PHE A 141 -13.92 0.05 -4.69
N SER A 142 -13.78 1.20 -4.01
CA SER A 142 -12.72 2.18 -4.26
C SER A 142 -11.34 1.52 -4.22
N LYS A 143 -10.50 1.86 -5.20
CA LYS A 143 -9.17 1.29 -5.40
C LYS A 143 -8.17 2.40 -5.70
N PRO A 144 -6.89 2.25 -5.31
CA PRO A 144 -5.83 3.07 -5.85
C PRO A 144 -5.71 2.82 -7.35
N TYR A 145 -5.24 3.82 -8.08
CA TYR A 145 -4.86 3.70 -9.47
C TYR A 145 -3.59 4.47 -9.77
N LEU A 146 -2.92 4.04 -10.83
CA LEU A 146 -1.81 4.75 -11.47
C LEU A 146 -2.22 5.07 -12.90
N THR A 147 -2.09 6.32 -13.31
CA THR A 147 -2.28 6.72 -14.71
C THR A 147 -0.93 7.10 -15.30
N VAL A 148 -0.53 6.40 -16.35
CA VAL A 148 0.72 6.62 -17.09
C VAL A 148 0.39 6.64 -18.57
N ASN A 149 0.91 7.61 -19.32
CA ASN A 149 0.62 7.75 -20.75
C ASN A 149 -0.88 7.76 -21.07
N LYS A 150 -1.70 8.37 -20.18
CA LYS A 150 -3.17 8.42 -20.24
C LYS A 150 -3.88 7.06 -20.12
N VAL A 151 -3.16 6.00 -19.78
CA VAL A 151 -3.73 4.68 -19.48
C VAL A 151 -3.83 4.54 -17.96
N MET A 152 -5.03 4.23 -17.47
CA MET A 152 -5.27 4.00 -16.05
C MET A 152 -5.10 2.52 -15.70
N HIS A 153 -4.27 2.25 -14.71
CA HIS A 153 -3.97 0.94 -14.15
C HIS A 153 -4.53 0.90 -12.72
N GLN A 154 -5.70 0.29 -12.57
CA GLN A 154 -6.33 0.12 -11.26
C GLN A 154 -5.61 -0.97 -10.44
N SER A 155 -5.56 -0.79 -9.13
CA SER A 155 -5.06 -1.82 -8.23
C SER A 155 -5.95 -3.07 -8.23
N GLY A 156 -5.32 -4.21 -7.96
CA GLY A 156 -6.03 -5.44 -7.61
C GLY A 156 -6.79 -5.34 -6.29
N ASN A 157 -6.33 -4.50 -5.36
CA ASN A 157 -6.82 -4.43 -3.99
C ASN A 157 -7.75 -3.24 -3.77
N VAL A 158 -8.91 -3.52 -3.16
CA VAL A 158 -9.82 -2.50 -2.66
C VAL A 158 -9.16 -1.78 -1.48
N LEU A 159 -9.33 -0.45 -1.40
CA LEU A 159 -8.97 0.37 -0.24
C LEU A 159 -9.95 0.13 0.91
N GLY A 160 -9.93 -1.09 1.45
CA GLY A 160 -10.79 -1.45 2.57
C GLY A 160 -10.44 -2.80 3.16
N THR A 161 -11.29 -3.21 4.10
CA THR A 161 -11.19 -4.48 4.81
C THR A 161 -12.42 -5.34 4.56
N SER A 162 -12.28 -6.63 4.85
CA SER A 162 -13.38 -7.57 4.93
C SER A 162 -14.06 -7.57 6.31
N ALA A 163 -13.93 -6.49 7.11
CA ALA A 163 -14.38 -6.45 8.50
C ALA A 163 -15.90 -6.71 8.66
N ILE A 164 -16.71 -6.36 7.66
CA ILE A 164 -18.14 -6.64 7.62
C ILE A 164 -18.49 -8.12 7.88
N TRP A 165 -17.61 -9.04 7.48
CA TRP A 165 -17.83 -10.48 7.65
C TRP A 165 -17.77 -10.91 9.12
N LYS A 166 -17.11 -10.14 10.00
CA LYS A 166 -17.12 -10.40 11.44
C LYS A 166 -18.51 -10.23 12.05
N GLN A 167 -19.29 -9.28 11.52
CA GLN A 167 -20.62 -8.93 12.03
C GLN A 167 -21.75 -9.60 11.23
N SER A 168 -21.40 -10.25 10.12
CA SER A 168 -22.39 -10.87 9.24
C SER A 168 -22.73 -12.28 9.71
N PRO A 169 -23.99 -12.72 9.61
CA PRO A 169 -24.36 -14.09 9.91
C PRO A 169 -23.54 -15.08 9.09
N ARG A 170 -23.04 -16.12 9.77
CA ARG A 170 -22.35 -17.22 9.12
C ARG A 170 -23.32 -17.97 8.19
N SER A 171 -23.18 -17.79 6.88
CA SER A 171 -24.10 -18.38 5.91
C SER A 171 -23.49 -18.52 4.52
N THR A 172 -24.00 -19.47 3.75
CA THR A 172 -23.77 -19.63 2.30
C THR A 172 -24.96 -19.14 1.48
N ASN A 173 -25.68 -18.13 1.98
CA ASN A 173 -26.89 -17.57 1.37
C ASN A 173 -26.66 -16.80 0.05
N GLY A 174 -25.45 -16.83 -0.50
CA GLY A 174 -25.09 -16.11 -1.72
C GLY A 174 -25.04 -14.58 -1.56
N LYS A 175 -25.15 -14.05 -0.34
CA LYS A 175 -25.06 -12.61 -0.09
C LYS A 175 -23.61 -12.15 -0.12
N TRP A 176 -23.32 -11.22 -1.00
CA TRP A 176 -22.02 -10.54 -1.08
C TRP A 176 -22.10 -9.23 -0.30
N TYR A 177 -21.33 -9.13 0.78
CA TYR A 177 -21.24 -7.91 1.56
C TYR A 177 -20.23 -6.94 0.94
N LEU A 178 -20.58 -5.65 0.97
CA LEU A 178 -19.67 -4.59 0.54
C LEU A 178 -18.49 -4.50 1.51
N PRO A 179 -17.27 -4.20 1.01
CA PRO A 179 -16.11 -4.02 1.86
C PRO A 179 -16.29 -2.81 2.78
N THR A 180 -15.63 -2.86 3.94
CA THR A 180 -15.52 -1.69 4.83
C THR A 180 -14.34 -0.86 4.36
N LEU A 181 -14.61 0.24 3.65
CA LEU A 181 -13.58 1.10 3.06
C LEU A 181 -12.82 1.89 4.13
N TYR A 182 -11.57 2.23 3.82
CA TYR A 182 -10.73 3.05 4.69
C TYR A 182 -11.05 4.54 4.52
N ASP A 183 -11.33 5.23 5.61
CA ASP A 183 -11.38 6.71 5.61
C ASP A 183 -9.97 7.31 5.71
N SER A 184 -9.00 6.55 6.24
CA SER A 184 -7.59 6.93 6.29
C SER A 184 -6.68 5.73 6.01
N PHE A 185 -5.58 5.98 5.31
CA PHE A 185 -4.61 4.95 4.94
C PHE A 185 -3.23 5.57 4.74
N SER A 186 -2.18 4.77 4.84
CA SER A 186 -0.85 5.17 4.37
C SER A 186 -0.69 4.77 2.91
N TYR A 187 -0.21 5.67 2.07
CA TYR A 187 0.14 5.41 0.68
C TYR A 187 1.62 5.73 0.46
N VAL A 188 2.38 4.74 0.01
CA VAL A 188 3.81 4.90 -0.28
C VAL A 188 4.08 4.56 -1.72
N LEU A 189 4.92 5.34 -2.38
CA LEU A 189 5.42 5.06 -3.72
C LEU A 189 6.95 5.08 -3.69
N THR A 190 7.58 4.02 -4.16
CA THR A 190 9.03 3.93 -4.34
C THR A 190 9.36 3.85 -5.83
N TYR A 191 10.41 4.56 -6.26
CA TYR A 191 10.94 4.44 -7.61
C TYR A 191 12.46 4.37 -7.63
N ALA A 192 13.00 3.42 -8.39
CA ALA A 192 14.41 3.39 -8.77
C ALA A 192 14.62 2.58 -10.05
N LYS A 193 15.51 3.07 -10.93
CA LYS A 193 16.03 2.29 -12.08
C LYS A 193 14.93 1.65 -12.94
N GLY A 194 13.83 2.36 -13.18
CA GLY A 194 12.73 1.86 -13.99
C GLY A 194 11.66 1.08 -13.24
N GLU A 195 11.86 0.76 -11.95
CA GLU A 195 10.87 0.04 -11.15
C GLU A 195 10.08 0.98 -10.26
N LEU A 196 8.75 0.98 -10.42
CA LEU A 196 7.82 1.66 -9.55
C LEU A 196 7.04 0.63 -8.71
N ARG A 197 6.94 0.87 -7.40
CA ARG A 197 6.10 0.08 -6.48
C ARG A 197 5.25 1.00 -5.63
N THR A 198 4.00 0.63 -5.43
CA THR A 198 3.09 1.30 -4.49
C THR A 198 2.81 0.39 -3.31
N TYR A 199 2.49 1.00 -2.18
CA TYR A 199 2.15 0.30 -0.96
C TYR A 199 0.95 0.99 -0.30
N VAL A 200 0.03 0.18 0.21
CA VAL A 200 -1.13 0.62 0.99
C VAL A 200 -1.02 -0.02 2.36
N ASN A 201 -1.07 0.78 3.43
CA ASN A 201 -0.96 0.32 4.82
C ASN A 201 0.23 -0.63 5.04
N GLY A 202 1.36 -0.31 4.41
CA GLY A 202 2.61 -1.03 4.56
C GLY A 202 2.71 -2.29 3.74
N LEU A 203 1.74 -2.60 2.89
CA LEU A 203 1.72 -3.78 2.04
C LEU A 203 1.88 -3.38 0.58
N VAL A 204 2.71 -4.12 -0.17
CA VAL A 204 2.87 -3.94 -1.62
C VAL A 204 1.51 -4.04 -2.30
N ASP A 205 1.18 -3.06 -3.14
CA ASP A 205 -0.10 -2.95 -3.81
C ASP A 205 0.02 -3.11 -5.33
N GLN A 206 0.86 -2.30 -5.98
CA GLN A 206 1.11 -2.37 -7.43
C GLN A 206 2.61 -2.35 -7.74
N TYR A 207 2.96 -2.94 -8.89
CA TYR A 207 4.28 -2.88 -9.50
C TYR A 207 4.13 -2.50 -10.97
N MET A 208 5.02 -1.64 -11.45
CA MET A 208 5.06 -1.23 -12.85
C MET A 208 6.49 -0.92 -13.27
N GLU A 209 6.86 -1.31 -14.48
CA GLU A 209 8.07 -0.85 -15.14
C GLU A 209 7.79 0.47 -15.87
N ILE A 210 8.49 1.54 -15.51
CA ILE A 210 8.36 2.87 -16.12
C ILE A 210 9.76 3.42 -16.41
N ASN A 211 10.08 3.54 -17.69
CA ASN A 211 11.33 4.15 -18.12
C ASN A 211 11.32 5.66 -17.85
N GLN A 212 12.39 6.16 -17.22
CA GLN A 212 12.69 7.59 -17.07
C GLN A 212 11.63 8.41 -16.31
N LEU A 213 11.37 8.06 -15.06
CA LEU A 213 10.56 8.88 -14.16
C LEU A 213 11.45 9.78 -13.30
N THR A 214 11.20 11.08 -13.31
CA THR A 214 11.89 12.07 -12.47
C THR A 214 10.89 12.76 -11.55
N LEU A 215 11.16 12.78 -10.25
CA LEU A 215 10.34 13.53 -9.30
C LEU A 215 10.63 15.03 -9.41
N LYS A 216 9.96 15.67 -10.37
CA LYS A 216 9.94 17.11 -10.62
C LYS A 216 8.51 17.61 -10.72
N ASP A 217 8.28 18.88 -10.40
CA ASP A 217 6.97 19.51 -10.50
C ASP A 217 5.84 18.74 -9.79
N LEU A 218 6.12 18.15 -8.63
CA LEU A 218 5.15 17.38 -7.86
C LEU A 218 3.93 18.24 -7.50
N ILE A 219 2.75 17.78 -7.90
CA ILE A 219 1.46 18.39 -7.56
C ILE A 219 0.74 17.43 -6.61
N LEU A 220 0.38 17.92 -5.43
CA LEU A 220 -0.44 17.21 -4.45
C LEU A 220 -1.88 17.72 -4.52
N GLY A 221 -2.83 16.85 -4.19
CA GLY A 221 -4.25 17.23 -4.08
C GLY A 221 -5.07 17.01 -5.34
N GLY A 222 -6.34 17.38 -5.26
CA GLY A 222 -7.39 16.96 -6.19
C GLY A 222 -8.33 15.92 -5.58
N PHE A 223 -8.53 15.95 -4.26
CA PHE A 223 -9.43 15.08 -3.52
C PHE A 223 -10.03 15.82 -2.33
N ASP A 224 -11.22 15.42 -1.88
CA ASP A 224 -11.85 15.98 -0.68
C ASP A 224 -11.34 15.26 0.58
N GLY A 225 -10.59 15.99 1.42
CA GLY A 225 -9.98 15.43 2.61
C GLY A 225 -8.74 16.19 3.08
N TYR A 226 -7.80 15.49 3.69
CA TYR A 226 -6.52 16.07 4.11
C TYR A 226 -5.38 15.05 4.09
N LEU A 227 -4.14 15.54 4.02
CA LEU A 227 -2.95 14.75 4.32
C LEU A 227 -2.53 15.04 5.75
N LYS A 228 -2.49 13.98 6.58
CA LYS A 228 -1.91 14.05 7.93
C LYS A 228 -0.39 14.16 7.87
N GLU A 229 0.22 13.42 6.94
CA GLU A 229 1.66 13.35 6.76
C GLU A 229 1.99 13.36 5.27
N PHE A 230 3.10 14.03 4.95
CA PHE A 230 3.69 14.04 3.62
C PHE A 230 5.19 14.32 3.72
N PHE A 231 5.99 13.37 3.25
CA PHE A 231 7.45 13.51 3.21
C PHE A 231 8.06 12.68 2.07
N ILE A 232 9.29 13.04 1.69
CA ILE A 232 10.03 12.42 0.59
C ILE A 232 11.39 11.95 1.11
N TYR A 233 11.83 10.79 0.64
CA TYR A 233 13.22 10.32 0.73
C TYR A 233 13.86 10.34 -0.65
N ASP A 234 15.14 10.67 -0.74
CA ASP A 234 15.97 10.60 -1.95
C ASP A 234 16.54 9.20 -2.24
N ARG A 235 15.93 8.19 -1.62
CA ARG A 235 16.24 6.78 -1.81
C ARG A 235 14.98 5.93 -1.81
N VAL A 236 15.13 4.66 -2.17
CA VAL A 236 14.07 3.65 -2.00
C VAL A 236 14.11 3.11 -0.57
N LEU A 237 12.99 3.23 0.13
CA LEU A 237 12.77 2.55 1.41
C LEU A 237 12.53 1.07 1.17
N ASN A 238 13.04 0.22 2.07
CA ASN A 238 12.73 -1.20 2.07
C ASN A 238 11.37 -1.50 2.73
N GLN A 239 10.87 -2.72 2.55
CA GLN A 239 9.57 -3.16 3.05
C GLN A 239 9.39 -2.97 4.57
N ASP A 240 10.44 -3.20 5.36
CA ASP A 240 10.36 -3.06 6.82
C ASP A 240 10.34 -1.60 7.26
N GLU A 241 11.07 -0.72 6.56
CA GLU A 241 11.00 0.73 6.75
C GLU A 241 9.61 1.27 6.42
N ILE A 242 9.04 0.85 5.28
CA ILE A 242 7.69 1.22 4.85
C ILE A 242 6.67 0.79 5.89
N LYS A 243 6.77 -0.44 6.41
CA LYS A 243 5.85 -0.95 7.44
C LYS A 243 5.89 -0.15 8.74
N ILE A 244 7.03 0.43 9.09
CA ILE A 244 7.14 1.30 10.29
C ILE A 244 6.37 2.60 10.10
N LEU A 245 6.37 3.15 8.88
CA LEU A 245 5.70 4.40 8.53
C LEU A 245 4.19 4.23 8.35
N SER A 246 3.73 3.02 8.03
CA SER A 246 2.34 2.73 7.70
C SER A 246 1.42 2.48 8.91
N LYS A 247 1.56 3.25 9.99
CA LYS A 247 0.78 3.09 11.23
C LYS A 247 -0.52 3.88 11.23
#